data_AF-A0A960ZLR3-F1
#
_entry.id   AF-A0A960ZLR3-F1
#
_cell.length_a   1.000
_cell.length_b   1.000
_cell.length_c   1.000
_cell.angle_alpha   90.00
_cell.angle_beta   90.00
_cell.angle_gamma   90.00
#
_symmetry.space_group_name_H-M   'P 1'
#
loop_
_entity.id
_entity.type
_entity.pdbx_description
1 polymer ?
#
loop_
_entity_poly.entity_id
_entity_poly.type
_entity_poly.pdbx_seq_one_letter_code
_entity_poly.pdbx_strand_id
1 'polypeptide(L)'
;CATGHPSFVMSNSFTNQTLAQIDLWKNKEVYAPGVYILPKKLDEEVARLHLDKIGAKLTKLTDEQAKYIGVPVEGPYKPELYRY
;
A
#
# COMPACT_ATOMS: atom_id res chain seq x y z
N CYS A 1 25.56 -10.29 -18.14
CA CYS A 1 24.31 -9.54 -17.95
C CYS A 1 23.16 -10.53 -17.69
N ALA A 2 22.23 -10.21 -16.79
CA ALA A 2 21.04 -11.03 -16.45
C ALA A 2 19.74 -10.30 -16.88
N THR A 3 18.58 -10.68 -16.34
CA THR A 3 17.25 -10.13 -16.72
C THR A 3 16.62 -9.18 -15.70
N GLY A 4 17.35 -8.76 -14.66
CA GLY A 4 16.82 -7.88 -13.61
C GLY A 4 15.87 -8.61 -12.63
N HIS A 5 14.95 -7.85 -12.03
CA HIS A 5 14.07 -8.35 -10.98
C HIS A 5 12.99 -9.30 -11.52
N PRO A 6 12.65 -10.39 -10.79
CA PRO A 6 11.55 -11.28 -11.15
C PRO A 6 10.17 -10.61 -11.15
N SER A 7 9.22 -11.17 -11.90
CA SER A 7 7.89 -10.58 -12.09
C SER A 7 7.11 -10.35 -10.80
N PHE A 8 7.23 -11.21 -9.79
CA PHE A 8 6.48 -11.07 -8.54
C PHE A 8 6.84 -9.79 -7.76
N VAL A 9 8.13 -9.51 -7.60
CA VAL A 9 8.56 -8.27 -6.94
C VAL A 9 8.25 -7.05 -7.81
N MET A 10 8.36 -7.17 -9.13
CA MET A 10 7.98 -6.09 -10.04
C MET A 10 6.48 -5.81 -10.05
N SER A 11 5.62 -6.80 -9.79
CA SER A 11 4.18 -6.62 -9.63
C SER A 11 3.86 -5.65 -8.50
N ASN A 12 4.58 -5.71 -7.38
CA ASN A 12 4.42 -4.76 -6.28
C ASN A 12 4.78 -3.33 -6.72
N SER A 13 5.93 -3.17 -7.40
CA SER A 13 6.37 -1.86 -7.91
C SER A 13 5.39 -1.28 -8.95
N PHE A 14 4.94 -2.10 -9.90
CA PHE A 14 4.07 -1.65 -10.98
C PHE A 14 2.61 -1.43 -10.54
N THR A 15 2.14 -2.12 -9.50
CA THR A 15 0.85 -1.81 -8.88
C THR A 15 0.90 -0.41 -8.25
N ASN A 16 1.95 -0.08 -7.50
CA ASN A 16 2.16 1.26 -6.96
C ASN A 16 2.21 2.33 -8.07
N GLN A 17 2.95 2.07 -9.16
CA GLN A 17 2.99 2.98 -10.31
C GLN A 17 1.60 3.19 -10.92
N THR A 18 0.82 2.13 -11.09
CA THR A 18 -0.52 2.22 -11.66
C THR A 18 -1.45 3.03 -10.76
N LEU A 19 -1.42 2.81 -9.45
CA LEU A 19 -2.21 3.57 -8.48
C LEU A 19 -1.81 5.05 -8.47
N ALA A 20 -0.51 5.36 -8.53
CA ALA A 20 -0.03 6.73 -8.63
C ALA A 20 -0.51 7.42 -9.92
N GLN A 21 -0.46 6.72 -11.06
CA GLN A 21 -0.97 7.28 -12.32
C GLN A 21 -2.49 7.54 -12.26
N ILE A 22 -3.26 6.62 -11.66
CA ILE A 22 -4.70 6.79 -11.47
C ILE A 22 -4.99 7.98 -10.55
N ASP A 23 -4.26 8.12 -9.46
CA ASP A 23 -4.41 9.19 -8.48
C ASP A 23 -4.07 10.56 -9.07
N LEU A 24 -2.91 10.68 -9.73
CA LEU A 24 -2.50 11.89 -10.44
C LEU A 24 -3.51 12.30 -11.51
N TRP A 25 -4.03 11.33 -12.28
CA TRP A 25 -5.02 11.61 -13.32
C TRP A 25 -6.33 12.12 -12.75
N LYS A 26 -6.83 11.49 -11.67
CA LYS A 26 -8.09 11.88 -11.01
C LYS A 26 -7.97 13.21 -10.26
N ASN A 27 -6.81 13.50 -9.70
CA ASN A 27 -6.55 14.65 -8.82
C ASN A 27 -5.63 15.70 -9.46
N LYS A 28 -5.60 15.78 -10.79
CA LYS A 28 -4.69 16.64 -11.57
C LYS A 28 -4.72 18.13 -11.17
N GLU A 29 -5.85 18.63 -10.68
CA GLU A 29 -6.02 20.03 -10.25
C GLU A 29 -5.64 20.26 -8.77
N VAL A 30 -5.42 19.18 -8.01
CA VAL A 30 -5.13 19.23 -6.57
C VAL A 30 -3.63 19.31 -6.30
N TYR A 31 -2.83 18.66 -7.14
CA TYR A 31 -1.38 18.59 -6.96
C TYR A 31 -0.68 19.81 -7.55
N ALA A 32 0.03 20.56 -6.71
CA ALA A 32 0.99 21.55 -7.16
C ALA A 32 2.30 20.86 -7.61
N PRO A 33 3.17 21.53 -8.37
CA PRO A 33 4.49 20.99 -8.69
C PRO A 33 5.28 20.65 -7.41
N GLY A 34 5.61 19.37 -7.23
CA GLY A 34 6.26 18.86 -6.04
C GLY A 34 6.48 17.35 -6.08
N VAL A 35 7.12 16.83 -5.04
CA VAL A 35 7.32 15.38 -4.86
C VAL A 35 6.39 14.91 -3.76
N TYR A 36 5.57 13.90 -4.09
CA TYR A 36 4.56 13.33 -3.20
C TYR A 36 4.80 11.83 -3.04
N ILE A 37 4.38 11.30 -1.89
CA ILE A 37 4.34 9.87 -1.62
C ILE A 37 2.88 9.41 -1.64
N LEU A 38 2.65 8.17 -2.05
CA LEU A 38 1.31 7.59 -1.99
C LEU A 38 0.82 7.47 -0.54
N PRO A 39 -0.48 7.66 -0.28
CA PRO A 39 -1.06 7.40 1.03
C PRO A 39 -0.80 5.97 1.50
N LYS A 40 -0.49 5.79 2.79
CA LYS A 40 -0.19 4.49 3.40
C LYS A 40 -1.27 3.43 3.16
N LYS A 41 -2.54 3.84 3.05
CA LYS A 41 -3.66 2.95 2.74
C LYS A 41 -3.50 2.25 1.38
N LEU A 42 -3.00 2.96 0.37
CA LEU A 42 -2.75 2.38 -0.95
C LEU A 42 -1.56 1.41 -0.89
N ASP A 43 -0.52 1.73 -0.13
CA ASP A 43 0.62 0.85 0.07
C ASP A 43 0.21 -0.48 0.75
N GLU A 44 -0.64 -0.40 1.79
CA GLU A 44 -1.23 -1.58 2.41
C GLU A 44 -2.14 -2.38 1.46
N GLU A 45 -2.85 -1.70 0.55
CA GLU A 45 -3.66 -2.36 -0.48
C GLU A 45 -2.79 -3.12 -1.49
N VAL A 46 -1.66 -2.54 -1.93
CA VAL A 46 -0.69 -3.26 -2.78
C VAL A 46 -0.20 -4.51 -2.07
N ALA A 47 0.22 -4.43 -0.80
CA ALA A 47 0.66 -5.60 -0.05
C ALA A 47 -0.45 -6.66 0.05
N ARG A 48 -1.69 -6.25 0.38
CA ARG A 48 -2.85 -7.14 0.53
C ARG A 48 -3.13 -7.94 -0.74
N LEU A 49 -3.04 -7.32 -1.92
CA LEU A 49 -3.28 -7.96 -3.21
C LEU A 49 -2.30 -9.09 -3.55
N HIS A 50 -1.12 -9.11 -2.91
CA HIS A 50 -0.08 -10.11 -3.20
C HIS A 50 -0.06 -11.29 -2.22
N LEU A 51 -0.80 -11.23 -1.10
CA LEU A 51 -0.78 -12.25 -0.04
C LEU A 51 -1.28 -13.63 -0.50
N ASP A 52 -2.39 -13.66 -1.24
CA ASP A 52 -3.01 -14.90 -1.70
C ASP A 52 -2.06 -15.70 -2.60
N LYS A 53 -1.25 -15.02 -3.40
CA LYS A 53 -0.30 -15.66 -4.33
C LYS A 53 0.80 -16.44 -3.60
N ILE A 54 1.13 -16.04 -2.37
CA ILE A 54 2.13 -16.71 -1.52
C ILE A 54 1.48 -17.59 -0.43
N GLY A 55 0.14 -17.71 -0.43
CA GLY A 55 -0.61 -18.49 0.56
C GLY A 55 -0.59 -17.89 1.96
N ALA A 56 -0.27 -16.60 2.11
CA ALA A 56 -0.25 -15.92 3.39
C ALA A 56 -1.67 -15.61 3.85
N LYS A 57 -1.99 -15.92 5.11
CA LYS A 57 -3.29 -15.63 5.72
C LYS A 57 -3.16 -14.46 6.69
N LEU A 58 -3.85 -13.37 6.39
CA LEU A 58 -3.85 -12.17 7.23
C LEU A 58 -4.90 -12.31 8.33
N THR A 59 -4.49 -12.15 9.59
CA THR A 59 -5.42 -12.11 10.72
C THR A 59 -6.23 -10.81 10.69
N LYS A 60 -7.54 -10.90 10.93
CA LYS A 60 -8.42 -9.73 11.09
C LYS A 60 -8.53 -9.34 12.56
N LEU A 61 -8.28 -8.05 12.84
CA LEU A 61 -8.47 -7.50 14.18
C LEU A 61 -9.97 -7.48 14.54
N THR A 62 -10.28 -7.75 15.80
CA THR A 62 -11.61 -7.42 16.36
C THR A 62 -11.68 -5.92 16.63
N ASP A 63 -12.90 -5.37 16.76
CA ASP A 63 -13.11 -3.96 17.09
C ASP A 63 -12.42 -3.58 18.41
N GLU A 64 -12.44 -4.49 19.40
CA GLU A 64 -11.78 -4.29 20.70
C GLU A 64 -10.26 -4.21 20.55
N GLN A 65 -9.65 -5.12 19.77
CA GLN A 65 -8.20 -5.12 19.53
C GLN A 65 -7.76 -3.87 18.76
N ALA A 66 -8.51 -3.49 17.72
CA ALA A 66 -8.24 -2.31 16.92
C ALA A 66 -8.31 -1.03 17.77
N LYS A 67 -9.35 -0.91 18.61
CA LYS A 67 -9.48 0.18 19.59
C LYS A 67 -8.34 0.19 20.61
N TYR A 68 -7.93 -0.98 21.09
CA TYR A 68 -6.86 -1.12 22.08
C TYR A 68 -5.52 -0.57 21.59
N ILE A 69 -5.19 -0.78 20.31
CA ILE A 69 -3.94 -0.27 19.70
C ILE A 69 -4.14 1.06 18.94
N GLY A 70 -5.34 1.62 18.93
CA GLY A 70 -5.64 2.92 18.33
C GLY A 70 -5.58 2.94 16.80
N VAL A 71 -5.97 1.86 16.12
CA VAL A 71 -6.02 1.79 14.64
C VAL A 71 -7.41 1.38 14.15
N PRO A 72 -7.81 1.73 12.92
CA PRO A 72 -9.02 1.17 12.30
C PRO A 72 -8.84 -0.32 11.99
N VAL A 73 -9.92 -1.11 12.03
CA VAL A 73 -9.90 -2.54 11.64
C VAL A 73 -9.40 -2.75 10.20
N GLU A 74 -9.64 -1.79 9.32
CA GLU A 74 -9.26 -1.83 7.90
C GLU A 74 -8.00 -1.02 7.58
N GLY A 75 -7.29 -0.55 8.62
CA GLY A 75 -6.09 0.27 8.51
C GLY A 75 -6.35 1.75 8.18
N PRO A 76 -5.30 2.58 8.02
CA PRO A 76 -3.88 2.22 8.08
C PRO A 76 -3.45 1.72 9.47
N TYR A 77 -2.60 0.69 9.51
CA TYR A 77 -2.23 0.00 10.76
C TYR A 77 -0.98 0.57 11.43
N LYS A 78 -0.33 1.56 10.83
CA LYS A 78 0.92 2.14 11.31
C LYS A 78 0.95 3.66 11.18
N PRO A 79 1.60 4.38 12.11
CA PRO A 79 1.83 5.81 12.00
C PRO A 79 2.63 6.18 10.74
N GLU A 80 2.55 7.44 10.33
CA GLU A 80 3.19 7.95 9.11
C GLU A 80 4.71 7.72 9.10
N LEU A 81 5.39 8.07 10.19
CA LEU A 81 6.85 7.97 10.36
C LEU A 81 7.38 6.55 10.61
N TYR A 82 6.50 5.55 10.55
CA TYR A 82 6.88 4.15 10.73
C TYR A 82 7.73 3.67 9.54
N ARG A 83 8.85 2.99 9.82
CA ARG A 83 9.87 2.70 8.81
C ARG A 83 9.61 1.45 7.97
N TYR A 84 8.77 0.52 8.42
CA TYR A 84 8.11 -0.59 7.69
C TYR A 84 7.24 -1.38 8.64
#